data_AF-A0A2S7CCC0-F1
#
_entry.id   AF-A0A2S7CCC0-F1
#
_cell.length_a   1.000
_cell.length_b   1.000
_cell.length_c   1.000
_cell.angle_alpha   90.00
_cell.angle_beta   90.00
_cell.angle_gamma   90.00
#
_symmetry.space_group_name_H-M   'P 1'
#
loop_
_entity.id
_entity.type
_entity.pdbx_description
1 polymer ?
#
loop_
_entity_poly.entity_id
_entity_poly.type
_entity_poly.pdbx_seq_one_letter_code
_entity_poly.pdbx_strand_id
1 'polypeptide(L)'
;MRHGAATENARMSLIERRKKHPSLLAFCGSLLAAVAVGLSAYASHGVTDALVQSRLQLAALYAFGHGAVLVVLGATETRALARVGLYLLLLGTLLFAGSLVGGALLHWPTSLAPIGGVGLMLGWVVLAIGALRR
;
A
#
# COMPACT_ATOMS: atom_id res chain seq x y z
N MET A 1 9.30 -43.28 26.16
CA MET A 1 9.97 -41.95 26.08
C MET A 1 10.22 -41.44 24.64
N ARG A 2 10.21 -42.27 23.58
CA ARG A 2 10.46 -41.81 22.19
C ARG A 2 9.29 -41.05 21.51
N HIS A 3 8.06 -41.16 21.99
CA HIS A 3 6.90 -40.45 21.40
C HIS A 3 6.79 -38.97 21.77
N GLY A 4 7.46 -38.50 22.83
CA GLY A 4 7.48 -37.08 23.19
C GLY A 4 8.38 -36.22 22.30
N ALA A 5 9.54 -36.75 21.91
CA ALA A 5 10.52 -36.00 21.11
C ALA A 5 10.05 -35.69 19.68
N ALA A 6 9.21 -36.55 19.08
CA ALA A 6 8.72 -36.36 17.72
C ALA A 6 7.63 -35.27 17.62
N THR A 7 6.74 -35.19 18.61
CA THR A 7 5.69 -34.16 18.68
C THR A 7 6.24 -32.80 19.07
N GLU A 8 7.29 -32.78 19.88
CA GLU A 8 8.01 -31.56 20.26
C GLU A 8 8.82 -30.98 19.10
N ASN A 9 9.51 -31.81 18.30
CA ASN A 9 10.17 -31.38 17.07
C ASN A 9 9.20 -30.88 15.99
N ALA A 10 8.02 -31.49 15.88
CA ALA A 10 6.99 -31.04 14.93
C ALA A 10 6.37 -29.70 15.34
N ARG A 11 6.17 -29.46 16.64
CA ARG A 11 5.72 -28.16 17.15
C ARG A 11 6.80 -27.10 16.99
N MET A 12 8.06 -27.47 17.22
CA MET A 12 9.19 -26.55 17.07
C MET A 12 9.40 -26.14 15.61
N SER A 13 9.18 -27.03 14.62
CA SER A 13 9.24 -26.66 13.18
C SER A 13 8.06 -25.78 12.71
N LEU A 14 6.87 -25.96 13.30
CA LEU A 14 5.72 -25.08 13.06
C LEU A 14 5.92 -23.68 13.65
N ILE A 15 6.67 -23.58 14.75
CA ILE A 15 7.07 -22.32 15.38
C ILE A 15 8.29 -21.70 14.68
N GLU A 16 9.16 -22.53 14.08
CA GLU A 16 10.49 -22.05 13.65
C GLU A 16 10.44 -20.96 12.59
N ARG A 17 9.76 -21.10 11.45
CA ARG A 17 9.96 -20.11 10.37
C ARG A 17 8.82 -20.01 9.37
N ARG A 18 7.72 -19.34 9.73
CA ARG A 18 7.25 -18.32 8.78
C ARG A 18 8.24 -17.16 8.88
N LYS A 19 9.45 -17.33 8.33
CA LYS A 19 10.32 -16.21 8.02
C LYS A 19 9.52 -15.36 7.04
N LYS A 20 8.84 -14.33 7.53
CA LYS A 20 8.30 -13.30 6.65
C LYS A 20 9.51 -12.69 5.96
N HIS A 21 9.68 -13.03 4.69
CA HIS A 21 10.72 -12.41 3.89
C HIS A 21 10.51 -10.90 3.94
N PRO A 22 11.58 -10.10 4.05
CA PRO A 22 11.45 -8.65 4.00
C PRO A 22 10.74 -8.28 2.69
N SER A 23 9.57 -7.67 2.81
CA SER A 23 8.79 -7.22 1.66
C SER A 23 8.89 -5.72 1.55
N LEU A 24 9.54 -5.27 0.48
CA LEU A 24 9.63 -3.86 0.13
C LEU A 24 8.24 -3.25 -0.07
N LEU A 25 7.31 -3.99 -0.67
CA LEU A 25 5.92 -3.54 -0.87
C LEU A 25 5.22 -3.30 0.47
N ALA A 26 5.38 -4.22 1.42
CA ALA A 26 4.78 -4.05 2.74
C ALA A 26 5.42 -2.90 3.52
N PHE A 27 6.75 -2.71 3.39
CA PHE A 27 7.44 -1.55 3.95
C PHE A 27 6.91 -0.22 3.39
N CYS A 28 6.86 -0.10 2.06
CA CYS A 28 6.33 1.08 1.38
C CYS A 28 4.86 1.32 1.73
N GLY A 29 4.05 0.26 1.82
CA GLY A 29 2.65 0.34 2.22
C GLY A 29 2.48 0.89 3.64
N SER A 30 3.29 0.41 4.60
CA SER A 30 3.27 0.90 5.98
C SER A 30 3.67 2.37 6.05
N LEU A 31 4.68 2.78 5.28
CA LEU A 31 5.12 4.17 5.22
C LEU A 31 4.03 5.07 4.61
N LEU A 32 3.38 4.63 3.53
CA LEU A 32 2.25 5.34 2.93
C LEU A 32 1.09 5.50 3.92
N ALA A 33 0.75 4.45 4.68
CA ALA A 33 -0.29 4.51 5.69
C ALA A 33 0.07 5.49 6.82
N ALA A 34 1.32 5.49 7.31
CA ALA A 34 1.78 6.42 8.34
C ALA A 34 1.74 7.88 7.83
N VAL A 35 2.24 8.12 6.62
CA VAL A 35 2.19 9.45 5.98
C VAL A 35 0.75 9.90 5.78
N ALA A 36 -0.14 9.02 5.35
CA ALA A 36 -1.56 9.34 5.17
C ALA A 36 -2.23 9.79 6.47
N VAL A 37 -1.94 9.14 7.60
CA VAL A 37 -2.46 9.55 8.92
C VAL A 37 -1.94 10.94 9.28
N GLY A 38 -0.64 11.20 9.14
CA GLY A 38 -0.06 12.53 9.40
C GLY A 38 -0.63 13.60 8.47
N LEU A 39 -0.82 13.28 7.19
CA LEU A 39 -1.37 14.19 6.19
C LEU A 39 -2.84 14.52 6.48
N SER A 40 -3.65 13.54 6.88
CA SER A 40 -5.04 13.75 7.26
C SER A 40 -5.15 14.64 8.51
N ALA A 41 -4.30 14.42 9.52
CA ALA A 41 -4.25 15.27 10.71
C ALA A 41 -3.86 16.72 10.36
N TYR A 42 -2.83 16.89 9.52
CA TYR A 42 -2.43 18.21 9.03
C TYR A 42 -3.53 18.89 8.23
N ALA A 43 -4.23 18.17 7.34
CA ALA A 43 -5.34 18.73 6.58
C ALA A 43 -6.50 19.16 7.47
N SER A 44 -6.82 18.41 8.54
CA SER A 44 -7.91 18.74 9.46
C SER A 44 -7.63 19.93 10.37
N HIS A 45 -6.37 20.12 10.79
CA HIS A 45 -6.03 21.11 11.82
C HIS A 45 -5.13 22.25 11.33
N GLY A 46 -4.30 22.01 10.32
CA GLY A 46 -3.29 22.95 9.82
C GLY A 46 -3.69 23.69 8.54
N VAL A 47 -4.83 23.36 7.94
CA VAL A 47 -5.28 23.93 6.66
C VAL A 47 -6.67 24.53 6.80
N THR A 48 -6.79 25.81 6.47
CA THR A 48 -8.05 26.57 6.53
C THR A 48 -8.75 26.68 5.18
N ASP A 49 -8.00 26.64 4.08
CA ASP A 49 -8.56 26.63 2.74
C ASP A 49 -9.25 25.28 2.45
N ALA A 50 -10.55 25.34 2.16
CA ALA A 50 -11.37 24.15 1.98
C ALA A 50 -10.96 23.31 0.75
N LEU A 51 -10.48 23.94 -0.32
CA LEU A 51 -10.05 23.24 -1.53
C LEU A 51 -8.72 22.52 -1.28
N VAL A 52 -7.77 23.18 -0.62
CA VAL A 52 -6.50 22.57 -0.21
C VAL A 52 -6.75 21.42 0.76
N GLN A 53 -7.60 21.63 1.78
CA GLN A 53 -7.97 20.60 2.74
C GLN A 53 -8.57 19.37 2.05
N SER A 54 -9.53 19.57 1.14
CA SER A 54 -10.17 18.48 0.38
C SER A 54 -9.15 17.68 -0.44
N ARG A 55 -8.22 18.35 -1.14
CA ARG A 55 -7.16 17.68 -1.91
C ARG A 55 -6.24 16.83 -1.04
N LEU A 56 -5.84 17.35 0.12
CA LEU A 56 -4.97 16.62 1.05
C LEU A 56 -5.68 15.44 1.71
N GLN A 57 -6.95 15.59 2.10
CA GLN A 57 -7.75 14.47 2.61
C GLN A 57 -7.94 13.37 1.56
N LEU A 58 -8.17 13.75 0.30
CA LEU A 58 -8.26 12.79 -0.81
C LEU A 58 -6.93 12.06 -1.03
N ALA A 59 -5.81 12.79 -1.01
CA ALA A 59 -4.48 12.19 -1.11
C ALA A 59 -4.21 11.22 0.05
N ALA A 60 -4.56 11.59 1.28
CA ALA A 60 -4.43 10.74 2.46
C ALA A 60 -5.28 9.48 2.33
N LEU A 61 -6.55 9.60 1.92
CA LEU A 61 -7.44 8.46 1.74
C LEU A 61 -6.88 7.43 0.75
N TYR A 62 -6.43 7.89 -0.42
CA TYR A 62 -5.85 7.01 -1.44
C TYR A 62 -4.53 6.39 -0.99
N ALA A 63 -3.66 7.18 -0.35
CA ALA A 63 -2.41 6.67 0.21
C ALA A 63 -2.63 5.63 1.31
N PHE A 64 -3.59 5.83 2.20
CA PHE A 64 -3.93 4.88 3.25
C PHE A 64 -4.54 3.59 2.68
N GLY A 65 -5.56 3.72 1.82
CA GLY A 65 -6.28 2.58 1.26
C GLY A 65 -5.36 1.64 0.47
N HIS A 66 -4.54 2.19 -0.44
CA HIS A 66 -3.58 1.39 -1.19
C HIS A 66 -2.38 0.97 -0.34
N GLY A 67 -1.94 1.80 0.61
CA GLY A 67 -0.92 1.45 1.59
C GLY A 67 -1.29 0.20 2.39
N ALA A 68 -2.53 0.13 2.90
CA ALA A 68 -3.03 -1.03 3.63
C ALA A 68 -3.04 -2.31 2.76
N VAL A 69 -3.46 -2.20 1.50
CA VAL A 69 -3.42 -3.32 0.54
C VAL A 69 -1.99 -3.80 0.31
N LEU A 70 -1.03 -2.88 0.16
CA LEU A 70 0.39 -3.19 0.00
C LEU A 70 0.98 -3.88 1.24
N VAL A 71 0.59 -3.46 2.45
CA VAL A 71 0.97 -4.12 3.71
C VAL A 71 0.48 -5.56 3.75
N VAL A 72 -0.80 -5.78 3.46
CA VAL A 72 -1.44 -7.09 3.57
C VAL A 72 -0.93 -8.03 2.49
N LEU A 73 -1.02 -7.62 1.21
CA LEU A 73 -0.73 -8.49 0.08
C LEU A 73 0.76 -8.52 -0.28
N GLY A 74 1.50 -7.43 -0.05
CA GLY A 74 2.92 -7.36 -0.39
C GLY A 74 3.78 -8.35 0.38
N ALA A 75 3.37 -8.75 1.59
CA ALA A 75 4.08 -9.75 2.39
C ALA A 75 3.68 -11.20 2.09
N THR A 76 2.54 -11.42 1.40
CA THR A 76 1.96 -12.75 1.22
C THR A 76 1.93 -13.23 -0.23
N GLU A 77 1.85 -12.32 -1.20
CA GLU A 77 1.76 -12.69 -2.61
C GLU A 77 3.12 -12.94 -3.25
N THR A 78 3.30 -14.15 -3.77
CA THR A 78 4.49 -14.58 -4.51
C THR A 78 4.26 -14.61 -6.02
N ARG A 79 3.01 -14.60 -6.47
CA ARG A 79 2.63 -14.71 -7.88
C ARG A 79 3.04 -13.47 -8.65
N ALA A 80 3.72 -13.66 -9.78
CA ALA A 80 4.26 -12.56 -10.60
C ALA A 80 3.17 -11.55 -11.01
N LEU A 81 2.01 -12.04 -11.48
CA LEU A 81 0.90 -11.19 -11.90
C LEU A 81 0.35 -10.33 -10.75
N ALA A 82 0.17 -10.92 -9.56
CA ALA A 82 -0.28 -10.18 -8.38
C ALA A 82 0.75 -9.11 -7.98
N ARG A 83 2.05 -9.44 -8.02
CA ARG A 83 3.12 -8.48 -7.76
C ARG A 83 3.12 -7.30 -8.75
N VAL A 84 2.87 -7.54 -10.03
CA VAL A 84 2.71 -6.46 -11.02
C VAL A 84 1.56 -5.53 -10.63
N GLY A 85 0.42 -6.09 -10.23
CA GLY A 85 -0.72 -5.31 -9.72
C GLY A 85 -0.35 -4.46 -8.51
N LEU A 86 0.39 -5.03 -7.54
CA LEU A 86 0.85 -4.28 -6.36
C LEU A 86 1.84 -3.16 -6.70
N TYR A 87 2.77 -3.36 -7.63
CA TYR A 87 3.67 -2.29 -8.07
C TYR A 87 2.91 -1.17 -8.82
N LEU A 88 1.90 -1.53 -9.62
CA LEU A 88 1.01 -0.55 -10.25
C LEU A 88 0.25 0.26 -9.20
N LEU A 89 -0.25 -0.38 -8.14
CA LEU A 89 -0.88 0.32 -7.02
C LEU A 89 0.10 1.26 -6.31
N LEU A 90 1.33 0.80 -6.03
CA LEU A 90 2.35 1.63 -5.39
C LEU A 90 2.70 2.86 -6.23
N LEU A 91 3.06 2.67 -7.50
CA LEU A 91 3.42 3.78 -8.39
C LEU A 91 2.23 4.71 -8.64
N GLY A 92 1.04 4.14 -8.88
CA GLY A 92 -0.20 4.89 -9.06
C GLY A 92 -0.53 5.76 -7.85
N THR A 93 -0.34 5.23 -6.64
CA THR A 93 -0.55 5.97 -5.38
C THR A 93 0.44 7.13 -5.25
N LEU A 94 1.73 6.89 -5.50
CA LEU A 94 2.75 7.93 -5.40
C LEU A 94 2.51 9.06 -6.40
N LEU A 95 2.16 8.74 -7.65
CA LEU A 95 1.86 9.75 -8.67
C LEU A 95 0.57 10.51 -8.35
N PHE A 96 -0.50 9.80 -8.00
CA PHE A 96 -1.81 10.41 -7.71
C PHE A 96 -1.79 11.25 -6.43
N ALA A 97 -1.51 10.62 -5.29
CA ALA A 97 -1.51 11.30 -4.00
C ALA A 97 -0.37 12.33 -3.91
N GLY A 98 0.80 12.02 -4.46
CA GLY A 98 1.92 12.95 -4.52
C GLY A 98 1.62 14.20 -5.35
N SER A 99 0.93 14.07 -6.49
CA SER A 99 0.48 15.24 -7.25
C SER A 99 -0.53 16.09 -6.50
N LEU A 100 -1.47 15.48 -5.77
CA LEU A 100 -2.44 16.22 -4.97
C LEU A 100 -1.76 16.99 -3.84
N VAL A 101 -0.83 16.35 -3.12
CA VAL A 101 -0.04 17.01 -2.06
C VAL A 101 0.86 18.10 -2.61
N GLY A 102 1.60 17.82 -3.69
CA GLY A 102 2.48 18.79 -4.34
C GLY A 102 1.72 19.98 -4.91
N GLY A 103 0.56 19.74 -5.52
CA GLY A 103 -0.31 20.82 -6.03
C GLY A 103 -0.94 21.64 -4.90
N ALA A 104 -1.23 21.02 -3.75
CA ALA A 104 -1.83 21.69 -2.59
C ALA A 104 -0.81 22.50 -1.77
N LEU A 105 0.42 22.01 -1.59
CA LEU A 105 1.41 22.61 -0.69
C LEU A 105 2.53 23.36 -1.42
N LEU A 106 2.92 22.89 -2.61
CA LEU A 106 4.08 23.37 -3.36
C LEU A 106 3.69 24.03 -4.68
N HIS A 107 2.39 24.13 -4.97
CA HIS A 107 1.84 24.65 -6.23
C HIS A 107 2.39 23.94 -7.48
N TRP A 108 2.74 22.66 -7.35
CA TRP A 108 3.22 21.85 -8.47
C TRP A 108 2.09 21.51 -9.47
N PRO A 109 2.43 21.22 -10.73
CA PRO A 109 1.47 20.71 -11.69
C PRO A 109 0.85 19.38 -11.22
N THR A 110 -0.48 19.28 -11.27
CA THR A 110 -1.21 18.05 -10.94
C THR A 110 -1.38 17.12 -12.16
N SER A 111 -0.58 17.32 -13.21
CA SER A 111 -0.68 16.59 -14.47
C SER A 111 -0.32 15.10 -14.38
N LEU A 112 0.38 14.69 -13.32
CA LEU A 112 0.67 13.27 -13.06
C LEU A 112 -0.50 12.55 -12.38
N ALA A 113 -1.48 13.27 -11.81
CA ALA A 113 -2.61 12.64 -11.12
C ALA A 113 -3.44 11.74 -12.06
N PRO A 114 -3.81 12.13 -13.29
CA PRO A 114 -4.50 11.24 -14.22
C PRO A 114 -3.72 9.95 -14.52
N ILE A 115 -2.41 10.05 -14.73
CA ILE A 115 -1.54 8.89 -14.99
C ILE A 115 -1.52 7.97 -13.76
N GLY A 116 -1.39 8.55 -12.56
CA GLY A 116 -1.47 7.81 -11.30
C GLY A 116 -2.80 7.09 -11.14
N GLY A 117 -3.91 7.76 -11.42
CA GLY A 117 -5.27 7.20 -11.36
C GLY A 117 -5.46 6.02 -12.31
N VAL A 118 -4.99 6.12 -13.55
CA VAL A 118 -5.00 4.98 -14.51
C VAL A 118 -4.15 3.82 -13.97
N GLY A 119 -2.97 4.10 -13.42
CA GLY A 119 -2.11 3.09 -12.78
C GLY A 119 -2.83 2.35 -11.64
N LEU A 120 -3.57 3.07 -10.79
CA LEU A 120 -4.39 2.49 -9.74
C LEU A 120 -5.48 1.58 -10.30
N MET A 121 -6.23 2.05 -11.30
CA MET A 121 -7.28 1.25 -11.96
C MET A 121 -6.71 -0.05 -12.55
N LEU A 122 -5.61 0.05 -13.31
CA LEU A 122 -4.93 -1.11 -13.90
C LEU A 122 -4.40 -2.06 -12.82
N GLY A 123 -3.83 -1.55 -11.74
CA GLY A 123 -3.36 -2.36 -10.61
C GLY A 123 -4.47 -3.23 -10.02
N TRP A 124 -5.65 -2.64 -9.78
CA TRP A 124 -6.81 -3.38 -9.30
C TRP A 124 -7.35 -4.39 -10.31
N VAL A 125 -7.41 -4.04 -11.60
CA VAL A 125 -7.82 -4.98 -12.66
C VAL A 125 -6.88 -6.17 -12.73
N VAL A 126 -5.57 -5.95 -12.64
CA VAL A 126 -4.57 -7.02 -12.62
C VAL A 126 -4.74 -7.94 -11.41
N LEU A 127 -4.97 -7.38 -10.21
CA LEU A 127 -5.26 -8.17 -9.01
C LEU A 127 -6.56 -8.98 -9.17
N ALA A 128 -7.60 -8.40 -9.76
CA ALA A 128 -8.86 -9.09 -10.01
C ALA A 128 -8.68 -10.26 -10.99
N ILE A 129 -7.92 -10.08 -12.07
CA ILE A 129 -7.58 -11.17 -13.01
C ILE A 129 -6.76 -12.25 -12.29
N GLY A 130 -5.79 -11.86 -11.46
CA GLY A 130 -4.98 -12.78 -10.65
C GLY A 130 -5.79 -13.57 -9.63
N ALA A 131 -6.94 -13.06 -9.17
CA ALA A 131 -7.84 -13.77 -8.27
C ALA A 131 -8.61 -14.91 -8.96
N LEU A 132 -8.84 -14.81 -10.27
CA LEU A 132 -9.52 -15.85 -11.07
C LEU A 132 -8.57 -16.94 -11.58
N ARG A 133 -7.29 -16.62 -11.77
CA ARG A 133 -6.27 -17.54 -12.32
C ARG A 133 -5.55 -18.36 -11.22
N ARG A 134 -6.28 -18.90 -10.24
CA ARG A 134 -5.68 -19.64 -9.11
C ARG A 134 -4.85 -20.82 -9.56
#